data_AF-A0A2N6DCS1-F1
#
_entry.id   AF-A0A2N6DCS1-F1
#
_cell.length_a   1.000
_cell.length_b   1.000
_cell.length_c   1.000
_cell.angle_alpha   90.00
_cell.angle_beta   90.00
_cell.angle_gamma   90.00
#
_symmetry.space_group_name_H-M   'P 1'
#
loop_
_entity.id
_entity.type
_entity.pdbx_description
1 polymer ?
#
loop_
_entity_poly.entity_id
_entity_poly.type
_entity_poly.pdbx_seq_one_letter_code
_entity_poly.pdbx_strand_id
1 'polypeptide(L)'
;MTLYRGVNDLSEHLVVKELENKRVCIEQNSLVSFTSDRDIASQFGDYILTSQIPYTKIVFFSEVLPNIRFNGEKEYLVLGGRYDSEVKYY
;
A
#
# COMPACT_ATOMS: atom_id res chain seq x y z
N MET A 1 -2.55 -10.09 -4.02
CA MET A 1 -3.29 -9.83 -2.76
C MET A 1 -3.60 -8.35 -2.72
N THR A 2 -4.85 -7.99 -2.46
CA THR A 2 -5.25 -6.58 -2.38
C THR A 2 -4.74 -5.99 -1.07
N LEU A 3 -3.96 -4.92 -1.14
CA LEU A 3 -3.48 -4.18 0.00
C LEU A 3 -3.73 -2.68 -0.19
N TYR A 4 -3.81 -1.96 0.92
CA TYR A 4 -4.16 -0.55 0.98
C TYR A 4 -3.03 0.27 1.59
N ARG A 5 -2.87 1.51 1.11
CA ARG A 5 -1.93 2.47 1.67
C ARG A 5 -2.54 3.87 1.66
N GLY A 6 -2.54 4.53 2.81
CA GLY A 6 -2.87 5.95 2.92
C GLY A 6 -1.69 6.83 2.51
N VAL A 7 -1.97 7.88 1.75
CA VAL A 7 -0.98 8.88 1.32
C VAL A 7 -1.60 10.27 1.37
N ASN A 8 -0.86 11.25 1.88
CA ASN A 8 -1.34 12.65 1.99
C ASN A 8 -1.28 13.38 0.64
N ASP A 9 -0.14 13.26 -0.06
CA ASP A 9 0.07 13.93 -1.33
C ASP A 9 0.55 12.96 -2.40
N LEU A 10 -0.28 12.75 -3.43
CA LEU A 10 0.08 11.96 -4.60
C LEU A 10 1.20 12.62 -5.42
N SER A 11 1.41 13.93 -5.27
CA SER A 11 2.48 14.67 -5.95
C SER A 11 3.87 14.31 -5.42
N GLU A 12 3.98 13.86 -4.16
CA GLU A 12 5.22 13.30 -3.60
C GLU A 12 5.50 11.87 -4.10
N HIS A 13 4.49 11.20 -4.65
CA HIS A 13 4.66 9.89 -5.25
C HIS A 13 5.07 10.02 -6.72
N LEU A 14 6.11 9.27 -7.11
CA LEU A 14 6.54 9.17 -8.50
C LEU A 14 5.50 8.39 -9.32
N VAL A 15 4.47 9.08 -9.79
CA VAL A 15 3.51 8.56 -10.77
C VAL A 15 4.26 8.39 -12.09
N VAL A 16 4.54 7.14 -12.44
CA VAL A 16 5.31 6.78 -13.64
C VAL A 16 4.44 6.87 -14.90
N LYS A 17 3.16 6.50 -14.77
CA LYS A 17 2.17 6.57 -15.84
C LYS A 17 0.75 6.58 -15.28
N GLU A 18 -0.14 7.30 -15.94
CA GLU A 18 -1.57 7.12 -15.78
C GLU A 18 -2.05 5.91 -16.60
N LEU A 19 -3.04 5.19 -16.08
CA LEU A 19 -3.67 4.04 -16.71
C LEU A 19 -5.17 4.30 -16.87
N GLU A 20 -5.84 3.44 -17.62
CA GLU A 20 -7.30 3.48 -17.75
C GLU A 20 -8.00 3.23 -16.40
N ASN A 21 -9.25 3.68 -16.28
CA ASN A 21 -10.12 3.43 -15.12
C ASN A 21 -9.58 3.95 -13.78
N LYS A 22 -9.00 5.16 -13.74
CA LYS A 22 -8.50 5.82 -12.51
C LYS A 22 -7.40 5.02 -11.79
N ARG A 23 -6.64 4.24 -12.56
CA ARG A 23 -5.45 3.55 -12.07
C ARG A 23 -4.22 4.34 -12.47
N VAL A 24 -3.20 4.27 -11.65
CA VAL A 24 -1.89 4.88 -11.92
C VAL A 24 -0.80 3.90 -11.52
N CYS A 25 0.30 3.89 -12.25
CA CYS A 25 1.49 3.12 -11.88
C CYS A 25 2.37 3.99 -11.00
N ILE A 26 2.50 3.62 -9.73
CA ILE A 26 3.29 4.36 -8.74
C ILE A 26 4.59 3.61 -8.51
N GLU A 27 5.71 4.32 -8.56
CA GLU A 27 6.99 3.81 -8.08
C GLU A 27 7.07 4.00 -6.56
N GLN A 28 7.14 2.89 -5.85
CA GLN A 28 7.25 2.82 -4.39
C GLN A 28 8.72 2.69 -4.00
N ASN A 29 9.09 3.30 -2.86
CA ASN A 29 10.41 3.17 -2.24
C ASN A 29 10.80 1.70 -2.00
N SER A 30 12.10 1.43 -1.84
CA SER A 30 12.70 0.10 -1.72
C SER A 30 12.01 -0.85 -0.74
N LEU A 31 11.45 -0.32 0.34
CA LEU A 31 10.56 -1.02 1.27
C LEU A 31 9.40 -0.10 1.60
N VAL A 32 8.18 -0.62 1.53
CA VAL A 32 6.96 0.15 1.70
C VAL A 32 5.99 -0.59 2.60
N SER A 33 5.36 0.17 3.50
CA SER A 33 4.28 -0.31 4.35
C SER A 33 2.92 -0.19 3.65
N PHE A 34 2.15 -1.26 3.77
CA PHE A 34 0.76 -1.39 3.38
C PHE A 34 -0.02 -2.00 4.54
N THR A 35 -1.34 -1.98 4.46
CA THR A 35 -2.22 -2.71 5.37
C THR A 35 -3.25 -3.50 4.59
N SER A 36 -3.73 -4.62 5.15
CA SER A 36 -4.86 -5.36 4.59
C SER A 36 -6.22 -4.71 4.89
N ASP A 37 -6.24 -3.64 5.70
CA ASP A 37 -7.44 -3.00 6.20
C ASP A 37 -7.55 -1.56 5.67
N ARG A 38 -8.64 -1.29 4.95
CA ARG A 38 -8.84 0.01 4.30
C ARG A 38 -9.07 1.13 5.32
N ASP A 39 -9.73 0.83 6.43
CA ASP A 39 -10.03 1.84 7.45
C ASP A 39 -8.76 2.25 8.18
N ILE A 40 -7.86 1.30 8.42
CA ILE A 40 -6.51 1.60 8.93
C ILE A 40 -5.74 2.46 7.92
N ALA A 41 -5.78 2.14 6.62
CA ALA A 41 -5.11 2.94 5.60
C ALA A 41 -5.57 4.40 5.59
N SER A 42 -6.86 4.67 5.85
CA SER A 42 -7.41 6.04 5.93
C SER A 42 -6.81 6.90 7.04
N GLN A 43 -6.17 6.30 8.04
CA GLN A 43 -5.54 7.04 9.14
C GLN A 43 -4.21 7.71 8.73
N PHE A 44 -3.66 7.33 7.58
CA PHE A 44 -2.33 7.75 7.12
C PHE A 44 -2.35 8.76 5.96
N GLY A 45 -3.54 9.15 5.49
CA GLY A 45 -3.69 10.31 4.61
C GLY A 45 -5.00 10.38 3.84
N ASP A 46 -5.11 11.42 3.02
CA ASP A 46 -6.34 11.81 2.32
C ASP A 46 -6.67 10.90 1.11
N TYR A 47 -5.68 10.21 0.56
CA TYR A 47 -5.86 9.27 -0.54
C TYR A 47 -5.53 7.85 -0.12
N ILE A 48 -6.35 6.91 -0.60
CA ILE A 48 -6.09 5.48 -0.47
C ILE A 48 -5.66 4.91 -1.81
N LEU A 49 -4.45 4.36 -1.82
CA LEU A 49 -3.93 3.50 -2.87
C LEU A 49 -4.42 2.08 -2.64
N THR A 50 -5.10 1.50 -3.63
CA THR A 50 -5.48 0.08 -3.63
C THR A 50 -4.65 -0.65 -4.67
N SER A 51 -3.80 -1.58 -4.22
CA SER A 51 -2.80 -2.24 -5.07
C SER A 51 -2.91 -3.76 -4.99
N GLN A 52 -2.72 -4.44 -6.13
CA GLN A 52 -2.57 -5.89 -6.16
C GLN A 52 -1.09 -6.26 -6.00
N ILE A 53 -0.71 -6.68 -4.80
CA ILE A 53 0.67 -7.04 -4.46
C ILE A 53 0.89 -8.54 -4.69
N PRO A 54 1.89 -8.94 -5.48
CA PRO A 54 2.31 -10.35 -5.58
C PRO A 54 2.85 -10.85 -4.24
N TYR A 55 2.50 -12.08 -3.84
CA TYR A 55 2.99 -12.65 -2.58
C TYR A 55 4.52 -12.68 -2.49
N THR A 56 5.20 -12.88 -3.62
CA THR A 56 6.68 -12.88 -3.71
C THR A 56 7.33 -11.52 -3.40
N LYS A 57 6.53 -10.44 -3.32
CA LYS A 57 6.99 -9.10 -2.95
C LYS A 57 6.77 -8.79 -1.47
N ILE A 58 6.08 -9.65 -0.72
CA ILE A 58 5.78 -9.44 0.70
C ILE A 58 6.92 -10.03 1.52
N VAL A 59 7.58 -9.19 2.32
CA VAL A 59 8.72 -9.61 3.15
C VAL A 59 8.34 -9.85 4.60
N PHE A 60 7.25 -9.22 5.04
CA PHE A 60 6.72 -9.37 6.39
C PHE A 60 5.24 -9.01 6.40
N PHE A 61 4.48 -9.68 7.27
CA PHE A 61 3.15 -9.26 7.67
C PHE A 61 2.92 -9.60 9.14
N SER A 62 2.24 -8.72 9.86
CA SER A 62 2.16 -8.77 11.32
C SER A 62 1.51 -10.07 11.85
N GLU A 63 0.69 -10.73 11.03
CA GLU A 63 0.01 -11.98 11.39
C GLU A 63 0.91 -13.23 11.25
N VAL A 64 2.10 -13.13 10.64
CA VAL A 64 2.97 -14.30 10.37
C VAL A 64 3.74 -14.79 11.59
N LEU A 65 4.07 -13.89 12.54
CA LEU A 65 4.90 -14.22 13.68
C LEU A 65 4.04 -14.43 14.94
N PRO A 66 4.12 -15.60 15.60
CA PRO A 66 3.45 -15.81 16.86
C PRO A 66 4.04 -14.87 17.92
N ASN A 67 3.17 -14.16 18.64
CA ASN A 67 3.48 -13.25 19.77
C ASN A 67 3.86 -11.79 19.45
N ILE A 68 3.61 -11.29 18.24
CA ILE A 68 3.65 -9.83 18.01
C ILE A 68 2.42 -9.19 18.67
N ARG A 69 2.65 -8.31 19.66
CA ARG A 69 1.58 -7.59 20.37
C ARG A 69 1.04 -6.37 19.61
N PHE A 70 1.74 -5.93 18.57
CA PHE A 70 1.36 -4.78 17.74
C PHE A 70 0.77 -5.24 16.40
N ASN A 71 -0.36 -5.96 16.42
CA ASN A 71 -1.12 -6.34 15.21
C ASN A 71 -2.26 -5.37 14.88
N GLY A 72 -2.36 -4.26 15.62
CA GLY A 72 -3.45 -3.28 15.43
C GLY A 72 -3.47 -2.67 14.03
N GLU A 73 -2.31 -2.50 13.40
CA GLU A 73 -2.17 -1.87 12.08
C GLU A 73 -2.34 -2.86 10.92
N LYS A 74 -2.37 -4.17 11.20
CA LYS A 74 -2.39 -5.25 10.20
C LYS A 74 -1.37 -4.98 9.07
N GLU A 75 -0.16 -4.63 9.47
CA GLU A 75 0.88 -4.13 8.57
C GLU A 75 1.43 -5.25 7.67
N TYR A 76 1.66 -4.90 6.41
CA TYR A 76 2.35 -5.67 5.40
C TYR A 76 3.53 -4.83 4.89
N LEU A 77 4.75 -5.32 5.10
CA LEU A 77 5.94 -4.74 4.48
C LEU A 77 6.18 -5.41 3.13
N VAL A 78 6.26 -4.57 2.10
CA VAL A 78 6.32 -4.97 0.70
C VAL A 78 7.59 -4.38 0.07
N LEU A 79 8.28 -5.17 -0.75
CA LEU A 79 9.39 -4.70 -1.56
C LEU A 79 8.92 -3.61 -2.53
N GLY A 80 9.74 -2.59 -2.72
CA GLY A 80 9.48 -1.50 -3.63
C GLY A 80 9.37 -1.86 -5.11
N GLY A 81 9.33 -0.81 -5.91
CA GLY A 81 9.17 -0.88 -7.36
C GLY A 81 7.80 -0.41 -7.81
N ARG A 82 7.41 -0.83 -9.01
CA ARG A 82 6.24 -0.27 -9.70
C ARG A 82 5.00 -1.10 -9.47
N TYR A 83 3.94 -0.43 -9.02
CA TYR A 83 2.65 -1.06 -8.77
C TYR A 83 1.52 -0.24 -9.39
N ASP A 84 0.70 -0.93 -10.18
CA ASP A 84 -0.54 -0.35 -10.67
C ASP A 84 -1.54 -0.30 -9.50
N SER A 85 -1.97 0.91 -9.17
CA SER A 85 -2.80 1.19 -8.00
C SER A 85 -4.02 1.98 -8.42
N GLU A 86 -5.18 1.63 -7.90
CA GLU A 86 -6.35 2.49 -7.96
C GLU A 86 -6.23 3.57 -6.88
N VAL A 87 -6.54 4.82 -7.25
CA VAL A 87 -6.45 5.95 -6.34
C VAL A 87 -7.85 6.45 -6.02
N LYS A 88 -8.18 6.51 -4.73
CA LYS A 88 -9.45 7.05 -4.25
C LYS A 88 -9.19 8.09 -3.16
N TYR A 89 -9.85 9.24 -3.29
CA TYR A 89 -9.99 10.19 -2.18
C TYR A 89 -10.88 9.55 -1.10
N TYR A 90 -10.49 9.69 0.16
CA TYR A 90 -11.22 9.11 1.31
C TYR A 90 -12.06 10.17 2.03
#